data_AF-A0A6A3RTQ6-F1
#
_entry.id   AF-A0A6A3RTQ6-F1
#
_cell.length_a   1.000
_cell.length_b   1.000
_cell.length_c   1.000
_cell.angle_alpha   90.00
_cell.angle_beta   90.00
_cell.angle_gamma   90.00
#
_symmetry.space_group_name_H-M   'P 1'
#
loop_
_entity.id
_entity.type
_entity.pdbx_description
1 polymer ?
#
loop_
_entity_poly.entity_id
_entity_poly.type
_entity_poly.pdbx_seq_one_letter_code
_entity_poly.pdbx_strand_id
1 'polypeptide(L)'
;MLKGHEKPAFKYEDLLVTACIVPKPMDEADAQKMRNYDWQQVVLSDQDSYIRSLLSHTLPRVYLESLRVSFNEEDLPAAWKRLEGHYGHSNAQGMVAMIAEFEAALVKDFTSVVDLMVRVKEARNRINRLSRENLKGVTMISHQYAAMRVLSLFPSQYWGNNVVYSVEGLHLDRVEDLLRNVFTNKSRGQIEAMQAQPVPVNYAASNRALDKRKGREEEARPKKGGECFYCEGRYNRDGEPHRKVDCPKMQKDRSQGLMRSNIFVKG
;
A
#
# COMPACT_ATOMS: atom_id res chain seq x y z
N MET A 1 -21.97 -29.00 33.18
CA MET A 1 -21.15 -30.23 33.28
C MET A 1 -21.73 -31.11 34.36
N LEU A 2 -22.24 -32.29 34.01
CA LEU A 2 -22.71 -33.27 34.99
C LEU A 2 -21.50 -33.77 35.79
N LYS A 3 -21.56 -33.71 37.12
CA LYS A 3 -20.48 -34.16 38.01
C LYS A 3 -20.23 -35.65 37.78
N GLY A 4 -19.01 -36.01 37.34
CA GLY A 4 -18.57 -37.41 37.23
C GLY A 4 -18.11 -37.86 35.84
N HIS A 5 -18.29 -37.06 34.79
CA HIS A 5 -17.81 -37.39 33.44
C HIS A 5 -16.56 -36.58 33.07
N GLU A 6 -15.64 -37.24 32.36
CA GLU A 6 -14.42 -36.61 31.82
C GLU A 6 -14.76 -35.57 30.74
N LYS A 7 -13.78 -34.76 30.33
CA LYS A 7 -13.98 -33.85 29.19
C LYS A 7 -14.15 -34.67 27.90
N PRO A 8 -14.96 -34.20 26.93
CA PRO A 8 -15.04 -34.84 25.62
C PRO A 8 -13.65 -35.00 25.01
N ALA A 9 -13.39 -36.18 24.45
CA ALA A 9 -12.10 -36.52 23.84
C ALA A 9 -11.83 -35.69 22.56
N PHE A 10 -12.90 -35.32 21.85
CA PHE A 10 -12.85 -34.54 20.62
C PHE A 10 -13.75 -33.32 20.72
N LYS A 11 -13.36 -32.26 20.01
CA LYS A 11 -14.18 -31.08 19.78
C LYS A 11 -14.86 -31.17 18.42
N TYR A 12 -15.85 -30.32 18.23
CA TYR A 12 -16.58 -30.17 16.97
C TYR A 12 -15.65 -29.99 15.76
N GLU A 13 -14.60 -29.19 15.89
CA GLU A 13 -13.67 -28.90 14.80
C GLU A 13 -12.87 -30.13 14.37
N ASP A 14 -12.60 -31.06 15.30
CA ASP A 14 -11.87 -32.29 15.00
C ASP A 14 -12.69 -33.20 14.07
N LEU A 15 -14.01 -33.25 14.26
CA LEU A 15 -14.94 -34.04 13.43
C LEU A 15 -15.03 -33.55 11.98
N LEU A 16 -14.67 -32.28 11.70
CA LEU A 16 -14.67 -31.75 10.34
C LEU A 16 -13.38 -32.08 9.58
N VAL A 17 -12.30 -32.38 10.30
CA VAL A 17 -10.96 -32.57 9.74
C VAL A 17 -10.61 -34.06 9.61
N THR A 18 -11.05 -34.89 10.55
CA THR A 18 -10.69 -36.31 10.58
C THR A 18 -11.78 -37.19 11.18
N ALA A 19 -11.77 -38.46 10.81
CA ALA A 19 -12.67 -39.47 11.36
C ALA A 19 -12.25 -39.75 12.81
N CYS A 20 -12.94 -39.11 13.75
CA CYS A 20 -12.67 -39.23 15.18
C CYS A 20 -13.11 -40.61 15.67
N ILE A 21 -12.21 -41.34 16.36
CA ILE A 21 -12.50 -42.67 16.91
C ILE A 21 -12.10 -42.67 18.38
N VAL A 22 -13.06 -42.94 19.28
CA VAL A 22 -12.76 -43.19 20.69
C VAL A 22 -12.19 -44.61 20.81
N PRO A 23 -10.96 -44.79 21.30
CA PRO A 23 -10.36 -46.12 21.44
C PRO A 23 -11.11 -46.97 22.48
N LYS A 24 -11.37 -48.24 22.16
CA LYS A 24 -11.98 -49.18 23.11
C LYS A 24 -10.98 -49.50 24.24
N PRO A 25 -11.41 -49.53 25.52
CA PRO A 25 -10.55 -49.97 26.62
C PRO A 25 -10.03 -51.40 26.40
N MET A 26 -8.76 -51.65 26.73
CA MET A 26 -8.15 -52.99 26.62
C MET A 26 -8.70 -53.98 27.65
N ASP A 27 -9.08 -53.49 28.83
CA ASP A 27 -9.65 -54.28 29.91
C ASP A 27 -11.15 -54.00 29.99
N GLU A 28 -11.95 -54.90 29.42
CA GLU A 28 -13.41 -54.78 29.39
C GLU A 28 -14.05 -55.05 30.77
N ALA A 29 -13.28 -55.58 31.74
CA ALA A 29 -13.76 -55.79 33.11
C ALA A 29 -13.69 -54.49 33.95
N ASP A 30 -12.95 -53.47 33.50
CA ASP A 30 -12.91 -52.15 34.13
C ASP A 30 -14.20 -51.37 33.83
N ALA A 31 -15.20 -51.56 34.67
CA ALA A 31 -16.52 -50.97 34.53
C ALA A 31 -16.51 -49.43 34.48
N GLN A 32 -15.51 -48.77 35.07
CA GLN A 32 -15.41 -47.30 35.02
C GLN A 32 -14.89 -46.84 33.65
N LYS A 33 -13.87 -47.50 33.10
CA LYS A 33 -13.36 -47.20 31.75
C LYS A 33 -14.39 -47.51 30.67
N MET A 34 -15.13 -48.61 30.81
CA MET A 34 -16.22 -48.94 29.90
C MET A 34 -17.34 -47.88 29.94
N ARG A 35 -17.76 -47.44 31.13
CA ARG A 35 -18.74 -46.32 31.25
C ARG A 35 -18.24 -45.03 30.61
N ASN A 36 -16.96 -44.68 30.79
CA ASN A 36 -16.37 -43.50 30.16
C ASN A 36 -16.31 -43.65 28.64
N TYR A 37 -15.93 -44.83 28.12
CA TYR A 37 -15.93 -45.12 26.69
C TYR A 37 -17.33 -44.96 26.07
N ASP A 38 -18.35 -45.57 26.68
CA ASP A 38 -19.74 -45.48 26.21
C ASP A 38 -20.23 -44.03 26.20
N TRP A 39 -19.91 -43.27 27.26
CA TRP A 39 -20.23 -41.84 27.32
C TRP A 39 -19.56 -41.04 26.20
N GLN A 40 -18.27 -41.28 25.94
CA GLN A 40 -17.54 -40.59 24.86
C GLN A 40 -18.11 -40.94 23.48
N GLN A 41 -18.54 -42.19 23.26
CA GLN A 41 -19.21 -42.62 22.02
C GLN A 41 -20.54 -41.87 21.81
N VAL A 42 -21.36 -41.75 22.85
CA VAL A 42 -22.61 -40.99 22.79
C VAL A 42 -22.34 -39.52 22.48
N VAL A 43 -21.40 -38.89 23.18
CA VAL A 43 -21.04 -37.48 22.93
C VAL A 43 -20.55 -37.26 21.50
N LEU A 44 -19.73 -38.17 20.97
CA LEU A 44 -19.24 -38.10 19.60
C LEU A 44 -20.39 -38.23 18.59
N SER A 45 -21.30 -39.18 18.80
CA SER A 45 -22.47 -39.40 17.94
C SER A 45 -23.44 -38.22 17.98
N ASP A 46 -23.64 -37.61 19.15
CA ASP A 46 -24.47 -36.42 19.32
C ASP A 46 -23.86 -35.21 18.60
N GLN A 47 -22.54 -35.03 18.67
CA GLN A 47 -21.84 -33.97 17.95
C GLN A 47 -21.96 -34.14 16.44
N ASP A 48 -21.72 -35.35 15.91
CA ASP A 48 -21.90 -35.66 14.48
C ASP A 48 -23.34 -35.39 14.03
N SER A 49 -24.32 -35.92 14.76
CA SER A 49 -25.75 -35.72 14.47
C SER A 49 -26.15 -34.24 14.49
N TYR A 50 -25.62 -33.49 15.45
CA TYR A 50 -25.85 -32.05 15.54
C TYR A 50 -25.26 -31.30 14.34
N ILE A 51 -24.01 -31.60 13.94
CA ILE A 51 -23.37 -31.03 12.75
C ILE A 51 -24.22 -31.28 11.53
N ARG A 52 -24.62 -32.54 11.32
CA ARG A 52 -25.40 -32.95 10.14
C ARG A 52 -26.75 -32.30 10.09
N SER A 53 -27.43 -32.23 11.24
CA SER A 53 -28.70 -31.51 11.35
C SER A 53 -28.51 -30.05 10.96
N LEU A 54 -27.53 -29.36 11.53
CA LEU A 54 -27.25 -27.95 11.23
C LEU A 54 -26.98 -27.73 9.72
N LEU A 55 -26.13 -28.57 9.11
CA LEU A 55 -25.81 -28.49 7.70
C LEU A 55 -27.02 -28.80 6.81
N SER A 56 -27.84 -29.79 7.15
CA SER A 56 -29.06 -30.13 6.41
C SER A 56 -30.08 -28.99 6.41
N HIS A 57 -30.14 -28.19 7.48
CA HIS A 57 -31.00 -27.01 7.56
C HIS A 57 -30.44 -25.78 6.84
N THR A 58 -29.11 -25.70 6.69
CA THR A 58 -28.43 -24.53 6.13
C THR A 58 -28.22 -24.67 4.62
N LEU A 59 -27.97 -25.88 4.14
CA LEU A 59 -27.66 -26.14 2.74
C LEU A 59 -28.91 -26.08 1.85
N PRO A 60 -28.79 -25.62 0.58
CA PRO A 60 -29.92 -25.61 -0.33
C PRO A 60 -30.48 -27.03 -0.57
N ARG A 61 -31.81 -27.19 -0.55
CA ARG A 61 -32.46 -28.51 -0.80
C ARG A 61 -32.03 -29.13 -2.12
N VAL A 62 -31.99 -28.32 -3.19
CA VAL A 62 -31.55 -28.76 -4.53
C VAL A 62 -30.14 -29.36 -4.50
N TYR A 63 -29.26 -28.84 -3.64
CA TYR A 63 -27.91 -29.40 -3.48
C TYR A 63 -27.97 -30.77 -2.80
N LEU A 64 -28.69 -30.89 -1.68
CA LEU A 64 -28.84 -32.15 -0.95
C LEU A 64 -29.45 -33.25 -1.82
N GLU A 65 -30.46 -32.91 -2.64
CA GLU A 65 -31.11 -33.82 -3.59
C GLU A 65 -30.20 -34.23 -4.76
N SER A 66 -29.20 -33.41 -5.09
CA SER A 66 -28.24 -33.71 -6.17
C SER A 66 -27.14 -34.70 -5.77
N LEU A 67 -27.02 -35.01 -4.48
CA LEU A 67 -25.97 -35.88 -3.98
C LEU A 67 -26.22 -37.33 -4.38
N ARG A 68 -25.17 -38.00 -4.88
CA ARG A 68 -25.24 -39.43 -5.22
C ARG A 68 -25.38 -40.34 -4.00
N VAL A 69 -24.86 -39.89 -2.86
CA VAL A 69 -24.93 -40.56 -1.55
C VAL A 69 -25.61 -39.60 -0.59
N SER A 70 -26.48 -40.11 0.29
CA SER A 70 -27.14 -39.28 1.29
C SER A 70 -26.08 -38.56 2.14
N PHE A 71 -26.29 -37.27 2.38
CA PHE A 71 -25.40 -36.49 3.24
C PHE A 71 -25.25 -37.11 4.63
N ASN A 72 -26.27 -37.83 5.11
CA ASN A 72 -26.25 -38.49 6.42
C ASN A 72 -25.49 -39.82 6.44
N GLU A 73 -25.20 -40.41 5.27
CA GLU A 73 -24.51 -41.69 5.13
C GLU A 73 -23.02 -41.53 4.79
N GLU A 74 -22.62 -40.35 4.32
CA GLU A 74 -21.22 -40.02 4.02
C GLU A 74 -20.44 -39.72 5.30
N ASP A 75 -19.15 -40.10 5.35
CA ASP A 75 -18.24 -39.69 6.43
C ASP A 75 -18.18 -38.15 6.55
N LEU A 76 -18.29 -37.62 7.76
CA LEU A 76 -18.49 -36.18 7.96
C LEU A 76 -17.30 -35.34 7.45
N PRO A 77 -16.02 -35.70 7.69
CA PRO A 77 -14.88 -35.05 7.05
C PRO A 77 -14.93 -35.05 5.52
N ALA A 78 -15.36 -36.15 4.90
CA ALA A 78 -15.48 -36.23 3.44
C ALA A 78 -16.58 -35.30 2.92
N ALA A 79 -17.75 -35.31 3.58
CA ALA A 79 -18.86 -34.43 3.29
C ALA A 79 -18.46 -32.95 3.46
N TRP A 80 -17.72 -32.62 4.52
CA TRP A 80 -17.18 -31.28 4.77
C TRP A 80 -16.21 -30.83 3.69
N LYS A 81 -15.22 -31.66 3.32
CA LYS A 81 -14.26 -31.34 2.25
C LYS A 81 -14.96 -31.09 0.91
N ARG A 82 -16.02 -31.83 0.62
CA ARG A 82 -16.85 -31.64 -0.58
C ARG A 82 -17.62 -30.33 -0.54
N LEU A 83 -18.17 -29.96 0.62
CA LEU A 83 -18.79 -28.65 0.84
C LEU A 83 -17.78 -27.51 0.61
N GLU A 84 -16.56 -27.63 1.14
CA GLU A 84 -15.48 -26.65 0.91
C GLU A 84 -15.10 -26.56 -0.57
N GLY A 85 -15.08 -27.68 -1.30
CA GLY A 85 -14.86 -27.67 -2.75
C GLY A 85 -15.99 -26.95 -3.51
N HIS A 86 -17.24 -27.19 -3.12
CA HIS A 86 -18.41 -26.70 -3.85
C HIS A 86 -18.79 -25.25 -3.51
N TYR A 87 -18.65 -24.85 -2.24
CA TYR A 87 -19.05 -23.53 -1.73
C TYR A 87 -17.87 -22.69 -1.22
N GLY A 88 -16.75 -23.33 -0.85
CA GLY A 88 -15.58 -22.65 -0.29
C GLY A 88 -14.62 -22.06 -1.33
N HIS A 89 -14.99 -22.07 -2.62
CA HIS A 89 -14.21 -21.44 -3.68
C HIS A 89 -15.14 -20.59 -4.56
N SER A 90 -15.08 -19.27 -4.41
CA SER A 90 -15.85 -18.32 -5.22
C SER A 90 -14.97 -17.25 -5.85
N ASN A 91 -15.44 -16.67 -6.96
CA ASN A 91 -14.80 -15.50 -7.57
C ASN A 91 -14.70 -14.33 -6.58
N ALA A 92 -15.64 -14.21 -5.64
CA ALA A 92 -15.61 -13.21 -4.59
C ALA A 92 -14.45 -13.43 -3.61
N GLN A 93 -14.21 -14.67 -3.17
CA GLN A 93 -13.08 -14.99 -2.30
C GLN A 93 -11.73 -14.80 -3.01
N GLY A 94 -11.62 -15.21 -4.28
CA GLY A 94 -10.44 -14.91 -5.10
C GLY A 94 -10.20 -13.41 -5.25
N MET A 95 -11.28 -12.63 -5.41
CA MET A 95 -11.20 -11.17 -5.44
C MET A 95 -10.72 -10.58 -4.11
N VAL A 96 -11.23 -11.08 -2.98
CA VAL A 96 -10.79 -10.68 -1.62
C VAL A 96 -9.29 -10.93 -1.44
N ALA A 97 -8.80 -12.10 -1.85
CA ALA A 97 -7.37 -12.41 -1.79
C ALA A 97 -6.53 -11.45 -2.65
N MET A 98 -6.95 -11.17 -3.89
CA MET A 98 -6.24 -10.22 -4.74
C MET A 98 -6.26 -8.79 -4.19
N ILE A 99 -7.36 -8.34 -3.58
CA ILE A 99 -7.41 -7.03 -2.91
C ILE A 99 -6.42 -6.99 -1.75
N ALA A 100 -6.33 -8.06 -0.95
CA ALA A 100 -5.33 -8.16 0.10
C ALA A 100 -3.89 -8.09 -0.46
N GLU A 101 -3.62 -8.73 -1.61
CA GLU A 101 -2.33 -8.60 -2.31
C GLU A 101 -2.04 -7.16 -2.76
N PHE A 102 -3.05 -6.44 -3.26
CA PHE A 102 -2.91 -5.04 -3.64
C PHE A 102 -2.56 -4.15 -2.43
N GLU A 103 -3.25 -4.32 -1.32
CA GLU A 103 -2.96 -3.57 -0.09
C GLU A 103 -1.58 -3.95 0.48
N ALA A 104 -1.21 -5.23 0.42
CA ALA A 104 0.12 -5.70 0.79
C ALA A 104 1.23 -5.09 -0.10
N ALA A 105 0.97 -4.91 -1.40
CA ALA A 105 1.92 -4.31 -2.33
C ALA A 105 2.26 -2.85 -1.97
N LEU A 106 1.30 -2.10 -1.40
CA LEU A 106 1.48 -0.72 -0.95
C LEU A 106 2.36 -0.61 0.31
N VAL A 107 2.26 -1.59 1.21
CA VAL A 107 2.98 -1.57 2.51
C VAL A 107 4.26 -2.40 2.52
N LYS A 108 4.54 -3.18 1.48
CA LYS A 108 5.78 -3.95 1.37
C LYS A 108 6.94 -3.04 1.00
N ASP A 109 8.10 -3.26 1.61
CA ASP A 109 9.32 -2.51 1.29
C ASP A 109 9.65 -2.53 -0.19
N PHE A 110 10.19 -1.42 -0.67
CA PHE A 110 10.58 -1.21 -2.06
C PHE A 110 11.96 -0.58 -2.15
N THR A 111 12.71 -0.98 -3.18
CA THR A 111 14.06 -0.47 -3.45
C THR A 111 14.05 0.82 -4.27
N SER A 112 12.97 1.07 -5.00
CA SER A 112 12.76 2.30 -5.79
C SER A 112 11.26 2.54 -6.01
N VAL A 113 10.91 3.78 -6.39
CA VAL A 113 9.54 4.13 -6.82
C VAL A 113 9.07 3.24 -7.96
N VAL A 114 9.98 2.89 -8.88
CA VAL A 114 9.69 2.02 -10.04
C VAL A 114 9.16 0.66 -9.61
N ASP A 115 9.86 0.02 -8.68
CA ASP A 115 9.50 -1.30 -8.16
C ASP A 115 8.12 -1.27 -7.49
N LEU A 116 7.86 -0.26 -6.65
CA LEU A 116 6.54 -0.05 -6.06
C LEU A 116 5.45 0.09 -7.14
N MET A 117 5.67 0.94 -8.13
CA MET A 117 4.69 1.25 -9.17
C MET A 117 4.36 0.02 -10.03
N VAL A 118 5.36 -0.78 -10.40
CA VAL A 118 5.14 -2.05 -11.13
C VAL A 118 4.24 -2.98 -10.33
N ARG A 119 4.55 -3.22 -9.05
CA ARG A 119 3.74 -4.09 -8.19
C ARG A 119 2.30 -3.60 -8.02
N VAL A 120 2.11 -2.31 -7.77
CA VAL A 120 0.78 -1.71 -7.62
C VAL A 120 -0.02 -1.81 -8.92
N LYS A 121 0.60 -1.53 -10.07
CA LYS A 121 -0.05 -1.63 -11.39
C LYS A 121 -0.44 -3.07 -11.71
N GLU A 122 0.44 -4.04 -11.46
CA GLU A 122 0.15 -5.46 -11.70
C GLU A 122 -0.98 -5.97 -10.83
N ALA A 123 -0.97 -5.68 -9.53
CA ALA A 123 -2.03 -6.09 -8.60
C ALA A 123 -3.38 -5.46 -9.00
N ARG A 124 -3.37 -4.15 -9.30
CA ARG A 124 -4.54 -3.45 -9.83
C ARG A 124 -5.07 -4.08 -11.12
N ASN A 125 -4.18 -4.39 -12.07
CA ASN A 125 -4.57 -4.91 -13.38
C ASN A 125 -5.19 -6.31 -13.26
N ARG A 126 -4.67 -7.15 -12.35
CA ARG A 126 -5.26 -8.46 -12.03
C ARG A 126 -6.68 -8.33 -11.49
N ILE A 127 -6.88 -7.49 -10.47
CA ILE A 127 -8.20 -7.21 -9.88
C ILE A 127 -9.18 -6.69 -10.94
N ASN A 128 -8.78 -5.69 -11.70
CA ASN A 128 -9.65 -5.08 -12.70
C ASN A 128 -9.93 -6.00 -13.89
N ARG A 129 -9.01 -6.90 -14.24
CA ARG A 129 -9.27 -7.92 -15.27
C ARG A 129 -10.39 -8.84 -14.80
N LEU A 130 -10.26 -9.46 -13.62
CA LEU A 130 -11.28 -10.38 -13.11
C LEU A 130 -12.61 -9.65 -12.88
N SER A 131 -12.57 -8.41 -12.37
CA SER A 131 -13.75 -7.59 -12.16
C SER A 131 -14.46 -7.30 -13.49
N ARG A 132 -13.75 -6.89 -14.54
CA ARG A 132 -14.38 -6.61 -15.83
C ARG A 132 -15.02 -7.87 -16.43
N GLU A 133 -14.36 -9.01 -16.31
CA GLU A 133 -14.85 -10.31 -16.78
C GLU A 133 -16.13 -10.74 -16.04
N ASN A 134 -16.20 -10.56 -14.72
CA ASN A 134 -17.30 -11.09 -13.89
C ASN A 134 -18.39 -10.08 -13.54
N LEU A 135 -18.09 -8.78 -13.57
CA LEU A 135 -18.97 -7.69 -13.16
C LEU A 135 -19.33 -6.77 -14.34
N LYS A 136 -19.45 -7.33 -15.55
CA LYS A 136 -19.92 -6.60 -16.76
C LYS A 136 -19.15 -5.31 -17.03
N GLY A 137 -17.82 -5.37 -17.00
CA GLY A 137 -16.95 -4.24 -17.34
C GLY A 137 -16.65 -3.27 -16.19
N VAL A 138 -17.10 -3.55 -14.96
CA VAL A 138 -16.75 -2.72 -13.79
C VAL A 138 -15.24 -2.73 -13.54
N THR A 139 -14.68 -1.55 -13.30
CA THR A 139 -13.30 -1.35 -12.84
C THR A 139 -13.32 -1.08 -11.34
N MET A 140 -12.93 -2.06 -10.52
CA MET A 140 -12.98 -1.95 -9.06
C MET A 140 -11.93 -1.00 -8.49
N ILE A 141 -10.69 -1.07 -9.00
CA ILE A 141 -9.60 -0.19 -8.58
C ILE A 141 -9.35 0.83 -9.67
N SER A 142 -9.97 2.00 -9.53
CA SER A 142 -9.79 3.12 -10.46
C SER A 142 -8.34 3.64 -10.45
N HIS A 143 -7.95 4.38 -11.48
CA HIS A 143 -6.64 5.04 -11.50
C HIS A 143 -6.52 6.05 -10.35
N GLN A 144 -7.61 6.76 -10.05
CA GLN A 144 -7.67 7.79 -9.03
C GLN A 144 -7.47 7.20 -7.63
N TYR A 145 -8.15 6.09 -7.32
CA TYR A 145 -7.96 5.40 -6.04
C TYR A 145 -6.52 4.91 -5.89
N ALA A 146 -5.98 4.19 -6.88
CA ALA A 146 -4.61 3.69 -6.82
C ALA A 146 -3.59 4.84 -6.70
N ALA A 147 -3.77 5.94 -7.44
CA ALA A 147 -2.92 7.12 -7.37
C ALA A 147 -2.89 7.73 -5.96
N MET A 148 -4.07 7.91 -5.33
CA MET A 148 -4.14 8.43 -3.96
C MET A 148 -3.50 7.49 -2.94
N ARG A 149 -3.72 6.17 -3.09
CA ARG A 149 -3.08 5.17 -2.22
C ARG A 149 -1.56 5.24 -2.34
N VAL A 150 -1.01 5.35 -3.55
CA VAL A 150 0.43 5.53 -3.74
C VAL A 150 0.92 6.84 -3.13
N LEU A 151 0.28 7.99 -3.43
CA LEU A 151 0.68 9.30 -2.90
C LEU A 151 0.68 9.34 -1.37
N SER A 152 -0.24 8.61 -0.71
CA SER A 152 -0.31 8.52 0.75
C SER A 152 0.93 7.89 1.41
N LEU A 153 1.76 7.19 0.64
CA LEU A 153 3.02 6.60 1.10
C LEU A 153 4.18 7.60 1.12
N PHE A 154 4.03 8.76 0.47
CA PHE A 154 5.10 9.74 0.30
C PHE A 154 4.78 11.04 1.05
N PRO A 155 5.78 11.73 1.63
CA PRO A 155 5.53 12.97 2.34
C PRO A 155 4.96 14.05 1.42
N SER A 156 3.82 14.64 1.80
CA SER A 156 3.02 15.51 0.93
C SER A 156 3.74 16.79 0.51
N GLN A 157 4.72 17.27 1.29
CA GLN A 157 5.50 18.46 0.95
C GLN A 157 6.26 18.34 -0.38
N TYR A 158 6.51 17.12 -0.87
CA TYR A 158 7.24 16.91 -2.12
C TYR A 158 6.35 16.86 -3.36
N TRP A 159 5.04 16.63 -3.21
CA TRP A 159 4.15 16.40 -4.34
C TRP A 159 2.85 17.20 -4.29
N GLY A 160 2.42 17.71 -3.14
CA GLY A 160 1.11 18.32 -2.93
C GLY A 160 0.74 19.42 -3.92
N ASN A 161 1.67 20.33 -4.20
CA ASN A 161 1.44 21.44 -5.14
C ASN A 161 1.54 21.02 -6.63
N ASN A 162 2.05 19.83 -6.92
CA ASN A 162 2.30 19.35 -8.28
C ASN A 162 1.23 18.34 -8.76
N VAL A 163 0.32 17.91 -7.88
CA VAL A 163 -0.77 16.99 -8.23
C VAL A 163 -2.03 17.78 -8.56
N VAL A 164 -2.51 17.65 -9.79
CA VAL A 164 -3.80 18.19 -10.21
C VAL A 164 -4.91 17.24 -9.77
N TYR A 165 -5.75 17.69 -8.83
CA TYR A 165 -6.87 16.91 -8.33
C TYR A 165 -8.08 17.01 -9.28
N SER A 166 -8.02 16.27 -10.39
CA SER A 166 -9.13 16.09 -11.34
C SER A 166 -9.17 14.66 -11.87
N VAL A 167 -10.28 14.28 -12.52
CA VAL A 167 -10.46 12.92 -13.07
C VAL A 167 -9.40 12.58 -14.11
N GLU A 168 -9.07 13.54 -14.97
CA GLU A 168 -8.05 13.42 -16.02
C GLU A 168 -6.62 13.64 -15.48
N GLY A 169 -6.51 14.43 -14.40
CA GLY A 169 -5.24 14.80 -13.76
C GLY A 169 -4.65 13.68 -12.93
N LEU A 170 -5.50 12.99 -12.17
CA LEU A 170 -5.12 12.02 -11.16
C LEU A 170 -5.01 10.61 -11.76
N HIS A 171 -3.96 10.43 -12.55
CA HIS A 171 -3.62 9.16 -13.19
C HIS A 171 -2.36 8.54 -12.59
N LEU A 172 -2.35 7.20 -12.47
CA LEU A 172 -1.26 6.46 -11.84
C LEU A 172 0.09 6.67 -12.54
N ASP A 173 0.11 6.78 -13.86
CA ASP A 173 1.35 7.06 -14.63
C ASP A 173 1.90 8.46 -14.36
N ARG A 174 1.03 9.47 -14.25
CA ARG A 174 1.45 10.84 -13.95
C ARG A 174 2.03 10.96 -12.53
N VAL A 175 1.43 10.23 -11.58
CA VAL A 175 1.95 10.13 -10.22
C VAL A 175 3.31 9.43 -10.22
N GLU A 176 3.48 8.37 -11.00
CA GLU A 176 4.78 7.71 -11.15
C GLU A 176 5.85 8.67 -11.67
N ASP A 177 5.57 9.41 -12.74
CA ASP A 177 6.52 10.38 -13.30
C ASP A 177 6.92 11.44 -12.27
N LEU A 178 5.94 11.98 -11.55
CA LEU A 178 6.16 12.96 -10.48
C LEU A 178 7.07 12.39 -9.38
N LEU A 179 6.75 11.20 -8.86
CA LEU A 179 7.49 10.58 -7.78
C LEU A 179 8.89 10.14 -8.21
N ARG A 180 9.07 9.68 -9.46
CA ARG A 180 10.39 9.38 -10.03
C ARG A 180 11.27 10.63 -10.13
N ASN A 181 10.70 11.76 -10.50
CA ASN A 181 11.44 13.02 -10.57
C ASN A 181 11.91 13.52 -9.19
N VAL A 182 11.14 13.25 -8.13
CA VAL A 182 11.48 13.66 -6.75
C VAL A 182 12.41 12.66 -6.07
N PHE A 183 12.09 11.37 -6.13
CA PHE A 183 12.72 10.33 -5.31
C PHE A 183 13.64 9.40 -6.10
N THR A 184 13.46 9.30 -7.42
CA THR A 184 14.30 8.52 -8.34
C THR A 184 14.51 7.08 -7.84
N ASN A 185 15.70 6.75 -7.34
CA ASN A 185 16.12 5.42 -6.91
C ASN A 185 16.13 5.26 -5.39
N LYS A 186 15.43 6.14 -4.65
CA LYS A 186 15.35 6.03 -3.20
C LYS A 186 14.48 4.87 -2.78
N SER A 187 14.97 4.10 -1.81
CA SER A 187 14.18 3.09 -1.13
C SER A 187 13.20 3.72 -0.14
N ARG A 188 12.24 2.92 0.35
CA ARG A 188 11.28 3.36 1.37
C ARG A 188 11.96 3.98 2.59
N GLY A 189 12.91 3.28 3.20
CA GLY A 189 13.60 3.77 4.39
C GLY A 189 14.38 5.08 4.15
N GLN A 190 14.91 5.29 2.94
CA GLN A 190 15.56 6.56 2.58
C GLN A 190 14.56 7.71 2.47
N ILE A 191 13.35 7.44 1.99
CA ILE A 191 12.27 8.45 1.89
C ILE A 191 11.75 8.79 3.28
N GLU A 192 11.55 7.79 4.15
CA GLU A 192 11.14 8.00 5.55
C GLU A 192 12.20 8.80 6.33
N ALA A 193 13.49 8.51 6.11
CA ALA A 193 14.59 9.28 6.71
C ALA A 193 14.62 10.76 6.25
N MET A 194 14.16 11.06 5.04
CA MET A 194 14.04 12.45 4.56
C MET A 194 12.96 13.23 5.33
N GLN A 195 11.92 12.56 5.82
CA GLN A 195 10.86 13.18 6.63
C GLN A 195 11.33 13.49 8.06
N ALA A 196 12.26 12.70 8.60
CA ALA A 196 12.80 12.87 9.94
C ALA A 196 13.75 14.08 10.07
N GLN A 197 14.19 14.69 8.96
CA GLN A 197 14.99 15.90 9.00
C GLN A 197 14.08 17.14 9.03
N PRO A 198 14.24 18.06 10.00
CA PRO A 198 13.48 19.31 10.03
C PRO A 198 13.84 20.15 8.80
N VAL A 199 12.90 20.26 7.86
CA VAL A 199 13.03 21.15 6.70
C VAL A 199 12.65 22.57 7.16
N PRO A 200 13.54 23.57 7.04
CA PRO A 200 13.20 24.96 7.35
C PRO A 200 12.02 25.42 6.48
N VAL A 201 11.05 26.10 7.09
CA VAL A 201 9.76 26.56 6.52
C VAL A 201 9.91 27.69 5.47
N ASN A 202 11.03 27.76 4.76
CA ASN A 202 11.34 28.79 3.76
C ASN A 202 11.35 28.28 2.32
N TYR A 203 10.61 27.21 1.99
CA TYR A 203 10.38 26.80 0.59
C TYR A 203 9.02 27.27 0.09
N ALA A 204 8.81 28.59 0.20
CA ALA A 204 7.76 29.31 -0.52
C ALA A 204 8.41 30.50 -1.26
N ALA A 205 9.28 30.22 -2.24
CA ALA A 205 9.60 31.19 -3.29
C ALA A 205 10.36 30.54 -4.47
N SER A 206 9.77 30.74 -5.65
CA SER A 206 10.37 30.69 -6.99
C SER A 206 10.47 29.34 -7.70
N ASN A 207 9.53 29.20 -8.64
CA ASN A 207 9.81 28.69 -9.99
C ASN A 207 11.21 29.13 -10.46
N ARG A 208 12.16 28.20 -10.52
CA ARG A 208 13.26 28.26 -11.49
C ARG A 208 13.47 26.86 -12.03
N ALA A 209 13.42 26.77 -13.36
CA ALA A 209 13.75 25.59 -14.14
C ALA A 209 15.06 24.97 -13.62
N LEU A 210 15.00 23.67 -13.33
CA LEU A 210 16.17 22.88 -13.00
C LEU A 210 17.02 22.75 -14.26
N ASP A 211 18.07 23.57 -14.36
CA ASP A 211 19.21 23.25 -15.20
C ASP A 211 20.52 23.46 -14.41
N LYS A 212 21.21 22.34 -14.21
CA LYS A 212 22.66 22.15 -13.95
C LYS A 212 23.22 22.42 -12.53
N ARG A 213 23.46 21.28 -11.87
CA ARG A 213 24.69 20.82 -11.17
C ARG A 213 25.44 21.80 -10.26
N LYS A 214 25.51 21.39 -8.99
CA LYS A 214 26.43 21.81 -7.92
C LYS A 214 27.85 22.06 -8.45
N GLY A 215 28.32 23.30 -8.31
CA GLY A 215 29.66 23.73 -8.71
C GLY A 215 30.75 23.11 -7.85
N ARG A 216 31.76 22.54 -8.53
CA ARG A 216 33.12 22.39 -8.00
C ARG A 216 33.82 23.72 -8.26
N GLU A 217 34.51 24.24 -7.26
CA GLU A 217 35.39 25.41 -7.40
C GLU A 217 36.42 25.12 -8.49
N GLU A 218 36.33 25.84 -9.60
CA GLU A 218 37.41 25.92 -10.58
C GLU A 218 37.30 27.28 -11.28
N GLU A 219 38.28 28.13 -10.94
CA GLU A 219 38.80 29.28 -11.67
C GLU A 219 37.82 30.08 -12.55
N ALA A 220 37.45 31.25 -12.03
CA ALA A 220 36.66 32.25 -12.74
C ALA A 220 37.37 32.75 -14.01
N ARG A 221 37.15 32.04 -15.14
CA ARG A 221 37.34 32.60 -16.48
C ARG A 221 36.31 33.72 -16.70
N PRO A 222 36.70 34.87 -17.27
CA PRO A 222 35.82 36.02 -17.39
C PRO A 222 34.72 35.72 -18.42
N LYS A 223 33.47 35.59 -17.94
CA LYS A 223 32.30 35.58 -18.83
C LYS A 223 32.12 36.98 -19.43
N LYS A 224 32.12 37.07 -20.76
CA LYS A 224 31.71 38.26 -21.53
C LYS A 224 30.33 38.73 -21.03
N GLY A 225 30.30 39.90 -20.39
CA GLY A 225 29.10 40.49 -19.78
C GLY A 225 29.44 41.42 -18.59
N GLY A 226 30.46 42.27 -18.74
CA GLY A 226 31.06 43.08 -17.67
C GLY A 226 30.25 44.29 -17.18
N GLU A 227 28.92 44.26 -17.26
CA GLU A 227 28.13 45.43 -16.89
C GLU A 227 27.80 45.41 -15.39
N CYS A 228 28.20 46.47 -14.70
CA CYS A 228 27.90 46.66 -13.29
C CYS A 228 26.38 46.76 -13.06
N PHE A 229 25.77 45.76 -12.41
CA PHE A 229 24.32 45.73 -12.09
C PHE A 229 23.79 46.91 -11.26
N TYR A 230 24.66 47.77 -10.72
CA TYR A 230 24.23 48.98 -10.00
C TYR A 230 24.01 50.16 -10.93
N CYS A 231 24.90 50.34 -11.92
CA CYS A 231 24.94 51.52 -12.77
C CYS A 231 24.83 51.23 -14.28
N GLU A 232 24.76 49.95 -14.66
CA GLU A 232 24.65 49.47 -16.03
C GLU A 232 25.70 50.10 -16.96
N GLY A 233 26.94 50.20 -16.46
CA GLY A 233 28.07 50.73 -17.23
C GLY A 233 28.16 52.25 -17.32
N ARG A 234 27.18 53.02 -16.83
CA ARG A 234 27.19 54.51 -16.90
C ARG A 234 28.35 55.20 -16.17
N TYR A 235 29.04 54.47 -15.29
CA TYR A 235 30.17 54.98 -14.50
C TYR A 235 31.42 54.12 -14.67
N ASN A 236 31.61 53.52 -15.84
CA ASN A 236 32.88 52.89 -16.21
C ASN A 236 33.98 53.96 -16.31
N ARG A 237 35.17 53.67 -15.78
CA ARG A 237 36.34 54.54 -15.97
C ARG A 237 37.03 54.13 -17.26
N ASP A 238 37.29 55.08 -18.14
CA ASP A 238 38.02 54.86 -19.39
C ASP A 238 37.43 53.76 -20.29
N GLY A 239 36.11 53.54 -20.18
CA GLY A 239 35.39 52.48 -20.90
C GLY A 239 35.50 51.08 -20.27
N GLU A 240 36.31 50.90 -19.24
CA GLU A 240 36.54 49.60 -18.61
C GLU A 240 35.37 49.17 -17.70
N PRO A 241 34.84 47.95 -17.87
CA PRO A 241 33.80 47.39 -17.01
C PRO A 241 34.30 47.15 -15.58
N HIS A 242 33.42 47.36 -14.59
CA HIS A 242 33.73 47.10 -13.19
C HIS A 242 32.65 46.23 -12.53
N ARG A 243 33.01 45.53 -11.44
CA ARG A 243 32.04 44.76 -10.65
C ARG A 243 31.20 45.68 -9.77
N LYS A 244 30.01 45.24 -9.39
CA LYS A 244 29.11 46.00 -8.49
C LYS A 244 29.80 46.48 -7.20
N VAL A 245 30.66 45.65 -6.61
CA VAL A 245 31.40 45.97 -5.38
C VAL A 245 32.37 47.15 -5.55
N ASP A 246 32.90 47.33 -6.77
CA ASP A 246 33.86 48.37 -7.12
C ASP A 246 33.18 49.61 -7.74
N CYS A 247 31.85 49.68 -7.71
CA CYS A 247 31.10 50.75 -8.34
C CYS A 247 31.29 52.09 -7.62
N PRO A 248 31.89 53.10 -8.27
CA PRO A 248 32.15 54.40 -7.64
C PRO A 248 30.85 55.11 -7.26
N LYS A 249 29.79 54.91 -8.06
CA LYS A 249 28.47 55.49 -7.78
C LYS A 249 27.80 54.83 -6.57
N MET A 250 27.91 53.52 -6.42
CA MET A 250 27.36 52.81 -5.26
C MET A 250 28.06 53.21 -3.96
N GLN A 251 29.39 53.35 -4.00
CA GLN A 251 30.16 53.80 -2.84
C GLN A 251 29.76 55.23 -2.43
N LYS A 252 29.55 56.12 -3.40
CA LYS A 252 29.06 57.49 -3.15
C LYS A 252 27.64 57.54 -2.59
N ASP A 253 26.73 56.69 -3.09
CA ASP A 253 25.35 56.67 -2.57
C ASP A 253 25.31 56.14 -1.13
N ARG A 254 26.10 55.10 -0.83
CA ARG A 254 26.23 54.58 0.54
C ARG A 254 26.85 55.58 1.50
N SER A 255 27.85 56.37 1.07
CA SER A 255 28.42 57.43 1.91
C SER A 255 27.44 58.59 2.16
N GLN A 256 26.41 58.72 1.32
CA GLN A 256 25.31 59.67 1.48
C GLN A 256 24.08 59.08 2.18
N GLY A 257 24.16 57.83 2.69
CA GLY A 257 23.06 57.15 3.37
C GLY A 257 21.95 56.60 2.45
N LEU A 258 22.15 56.64 1.12
CA LEU A 258 21.18 56.14 0.14
C LEU A 258 21.36 54.63 -0.09
N MET A 259 20.50 53.84 0.55
CA MET A 259 20.51 52.36 0.46
C MET A 259 19.66 51.83 -0.70
N ARG A 260 19.95 52.28 -1.93
CA ARG A 260 19.24 51.84 -3.14
C ARG A 260 19.89 50.62 -3.81
N SER A 261 19.08 49.84 -4.52
CA SER A 261 19.49 48.59 -5.19
C SER A 261 20.27 48.82 -6.50
N ASN A 262 19.93 49.91 -7.22
CA ASN A 262 20.55 50.42 -8.45
C ASN A 262 20.27 51.93 -8.60
N ILE A 263 20.84 52.59 -9.62
CA ILE A 263 20.66 54.03 -9.85
C ILE A 263 19.29 54.45 -10.40
N PHE A 264 18.48 53.50 -10.87
CA PHE A 264 17.17 53.74 -11.50
C PHE A 264 16.01 53.69 -10.49
N VAL A 265 16.20 53.03 -9.37
CA VAL A 265 15.28 53.04 -8.24
C VAL A 265 15.49 54.36 -7.49
N LYS A 266 14.46 55.19 -7.43
CA LYS A 266 14.43 56.37 -6.55
C LYS A 266 14.47 55.87 -5.11
N GLY A 267 15.51 56.25 -4.37
CA GLY A 267 15.59 56.09 -2.92
C GLY A 267 14.92 57.23 -2.19
#